data_AF-A0A8T2I135-F1
#
_entry.id   AF-A0A8T2I135-F1
#
_cell.length_a   1.000
_cell.length_b   1.000
_cell.length_c   1.000
_cell.angle_alpha   90.00
_cell.angle_beta   90.00
_cell.angle_gamma   90.00
#
_symmetry.space_group_name_H-M   'P 1'
#
loop_
_entity.id
_entity.type
_entity.pdbx_description
1 polymer ?
#
loop_
_entity_poly.entity_id
_entity_poly.type
_entity_poly.pdbx_seq_one_letter_code
_entity_poly.pdbx_strand_id
1 'polypeptide(L)'
;MAGEDRGTPSKGRRATTSPFSLGSSSSIMLSAAIILGLFTVCIVGFSMHTLMLEERAHIDGREVLPGNDHHLAGDKKTIMKTLPIKNKRIEAAIEKEGDKSSLVLPESIKTSLTPLRPGCADKSPDCLKWAADGNCRKNPAHMFTECLASCGGCDAAYKHAIPQSIELRYRQKMPTLGFGTAGLGTKTKEIVEIALKEGYRRIDSAQAREWYREDLVGAAVRAVSSTIPRDQIFITTKVHPRDLGSHATKAAIEKSLKDLKTNYLNLVLLHYAECWGDLCQGESPEGTWEESWTELEALVAQGIIRSIGVSNFSIQQLASLLSIATIKPSLVQSNYEPLRPARALQAFCERNGIQFESYSTLGGQYGGDPTVQGKNPVLEHPEIVALAEKKQKTPAQIVLRWALQLGQTVVPRTTRVGHMRENAATFDFDLTDDDMNVLESLAGGGRGTAINTNTDTAGSGVAVDGRNE
;
A
#
# COMPACT_ATOMS: atom_id res chain seq x y z
N MET A 1 37.19 -32.31 -41.08
CA MET A 1 36.17 -33.38 -41.09
C MET A 1 36.29 -34.16 -39.78
N ALA A 2 35.20 -34.08 -38.99
CA ALA A 2 34.72 -34.86 -37.83
C ALA A 2 35.61 -35.78 -36.95
N GLY A 3 35.29 -35.74 -35.64
CA GLY A 3 35.45 -36.83 -34.63
C GLY A 3 36.25 -36.38 -33.39
N GLU A 4 35.63 -36.06 -32.24
CA GLU A 4 35.20 -36.97 -31.13
C GLU A 4 36.34 -37.84 -30.57
N ASP A 5 36.46 -38.22 -29.29
CA ASP A 5 35.89 -37.89 -27.98
C ASP A 5 36.76 -38.72 -26.98
N ARG A 6 36.83 -38.30 -25.71
CA ARG A 6 37.16 -39.04 -24.47
C ARG A 6 38.15 -40.24 -24.41
N GLY A 7 39.02 -40.23 -23.38
CA GLY A 7 39.63 -41.46 -22.83
C GLY A 7 40.58 -41.25 -21.64
N THR A 8 40.19 -41.78 -20.47
CA THR A 8 40.74 -41.69 -19.10
C THR A 8 41.96 -42.64 -18.79
N PRO A 9 42.25 -43.10 -17.55
CA PRO A 9 43.24 -42.58 -16.57
C PRO A 9 44.32 -43.61 -16.11
N SER A 10 45.32 -43.23 -15.29
CA SER A 10 46.09 -44.20 -14.46
C SER A 10 46.73 -43.53 -13.23
N LYS A 11 46.32 -43.91 -12.00
CA LYS A 11 46.94 -44.85 -11.03
C LYS A 11 48.16 -44.32 -10.26
N GLY A 12 48.03 -44.26 -8.93
CA GLY A 12 49.15 -44.22 -7.98
C GLY A 12 48.71 -44.26 -6.51
N ARG A 13 48.74 -45.44 -5.89
CA ARG A 13 48.40 -45.73 -4.47
C ARG A 13 49.55 -45.32 -3.52
N ARG A 14 49.23 -44.94 -2.27
CA ARG A 14 49.60 -45.69 -1.05
C ARG A 14 48.91 -45.16 0.20
N ALA A 15 48.60 -46.10 1.08
CA ALA A 15 47.88 -45.98 2.34
C ALA A 15 48.80 -46.41 3.50
N THR A 16 48.55 -45.88 4.71
CA THR A 16 48.81 -46.48 6.05
C THR A 16 48.09 -45.59 7.08
N THR A 17 46.90 -45.94 7.59
CA THR A 17 46.58 -46.75 8.79
C THR A 17 46.99 -46.15 10.16
N SER A 18 45.94 -45.93 10.96
CA SER A 18 45.68 -45.56 12.38
C SER A 18 46.37 -46.45 13.45
N PRO A 19 46.09 -46.46 14.80
CA PRO A 19 44.91 -45.93 15.55
C PRO A 19 45.03 -45.58 17.09
N PHE A 20 43.86 -45.30 17.73
CA PHE A 20 43.45 -45.44 19.17
C PHE A 20 44.17 -44.58 20.25
N SER A 21 43.59 -44.12 21.38
CA SER A 21 42.58 -44.66 22.30
C SER A 21 41.95 -43.60 23.24
N LEU A 22 40.79 -43.95 23.80
CA LEU A 22 39.97 -43.30 24.83
C LEU A 22 40.49 -43.44 26.30
N GLY A 23 39.90 -42.63 27.20
CA GLY A 23 39.61 -42.93 28.61
C GLY A 23 40.32 -42.00 29.62
N SER A 24 39.78 -41.58 30.77
CA SER A 24 38.48 -41.71 31.44
C SER A 24 38.51 -40.86 32.73
N SER A 25 37.34 -40.37 33.12
CA SER A 25 36.81 -39.86 34.40
C SER A 25 37.60 -39.98 35.72
N SER A 26 37.47 -38.95 36.58
CA SER A 26 36.92 -38.95 37.97
C SER A 26 37.42 -37.72 38.75
N SER A 27 36.79 -37.11 39.76
CA SER A 27 35.43 -36.88 40.27
C SER A 27 35.60 -36.03 41.56
N ILE A 28 34.54 -35.35 41.99
CA ILE A 28 34.25 -34.86 43.36
C ILE A 28 34.94 -33.56 43.85
N MET A 29 34.15 -32.49 43.97
CA MET A 29 33.94 -31.64 45.17
C MET A 29 33.50 -30.21 44.74
N LEU A 30 32.20 -29.96 44.63
CA LEU A 30 31.52 -28.88 45.38
C LEU A 30 30.02 -28.90 45.09
N SER A 31 29.27 -29.43 46.05
CA SER A 31 27.82 -29.26 46.15
C SER A 31 27.49 -27.89 46.75
N ALA A 32 26.28 -27.41 46.45
CA ALA A 32 25.54 -26.35 47.17
C ALA A 32 25.87 -24.87 46.86
N ALA A 33 25.44 -24.36 45.70
CA ALA A 33 25.19 -22.91 45.51
C ALA A 33 24.23 -22.53 44.36
N ILE A 34 23.54 -23.46 43.70
CA ILE A 34 22.63 -23.12 42.56
C ILE A 34 21.29 -23.85 42.71
N ILE A 35 20.72 -23.78 43.91
CA ILE A 35 19.29 -24.00 44.16
C ILE A 35 18.86 -22.93 45.17
N LEU A 36 19.07 -21.66 44.79
CA LEU A 36 18.49 -20.49 45.48
C LEU A 36 18.43 -19.26 44.57
N GLY A 37 18.38 -19.46 43.25
CA GLY A 37 18.38 -18.39 42.23
C GLY A 37 17.22 -18.45 41.24
N LEU A 38 16.24 -19.34 41.47
CA LEU A 38 15.06 -19.53 40.60
C LEU A 38 13.73 -19.32 41.35
N PHE A 39 13.76 -18.75 42.56
CA PHE A 39 12.56 -18.37 43.33
C PHE A 39 12.42 -16.86 43.58
N THR A 40 13.30 -16.03 43.01
CA THR A 40 13.30 -14.57 43.23
C THR A 40 13.01 -13.74 41.98
N VAL A 41 12.62 -14.37 40.86
CA VAL A 41 12.16 -13.66 39.65
C VAL A 41 10.63 -13.79 39.44
N CYS A 42 9.95 -14.63 40.22
CA CYS A 42 8.48 -14.73 40.19
C CYS A 42 7.75 -13.81 41.20
N ILE A 43 8.46 -12.98 41.97
CA ILE A 43 7.86 -12.08 42.99
C ILE A 43 7.93 -10.59 42.60
N VAL A 44 8.52 -10.24 41.46
CA VAL A 44 8.50 -8.85 40.92
C VAL A 44 7.60 -8.71 39.69
N GLY A 45 6.97 -9.81 39.24
CA GLY A 45 6.01 -9.83 38.12
C GLY A 45 4.53 -9.69 38.52
N PHE A 46 4.22 -9.47 39.80
CA PHE A 46 2.83 -9.40 40.30
C PHE A 46 2.46 -8.06 40.96
N SER A 47 3.26 -7.01 40.74
CA SER A 47 3.03 -5.67 41.29
C SER A 47 2.95 -4.57 40.22
N MET A 48 2.27 -4.85 39.10
CA MET A 48 1.78 -3.82 38.13
C MET A 48 0.52 -4.29 37.39
N HIS A 49 -0.40 -4.97 38.09
CA HIS A 49 -1.74 -5.27 37.56
C HIS A 49 -2.87 -5.10 38.58
N THR A 50 -2.63 -4.26 39.60
CA THR A 50 -3.64 -3.88 40.61
C THR A 50 -3.59 -2.37 40.84
N LEU A 51 -3.69 -1.61 39.75
CA LEU A 51 -3.87 -0.16 39.77
C LEU A 51 -4.72 0.25 38.56
N MET A 52 -5.94 -0.29 38.53
CA MET A 52 -7.11 0.31 37.89
C MET A 52 -8.33 -0.24 38.62
N LEU A 53 -9.29 0.64 38.90
CA LEU A 53 -10.64 0.38 39.43
C LEU A 53 -10.80 0.56 40.95
N GLU A 54 -10.89 1.82 41.38
CA GLU A 54 -11.84 2.24 42.41
C GLU A 54 -12.04 3.76 42.35
N GLU A 55 -13.08 4.22 41.64
CA GLU A 55 -13.90 5.32 42.16
C GLU A 55 -15.32 5.28 41.59
N ARG A 56 -16.24 4.92 42.50
CA ARG A 56 -17.64 5.36 42.64
C ARG A 56 -18.69 4.91 41.62
N ALA A 57 -19.37 3.82 42.01
CA ALA A 57 -20.82 3.68 41.84
C ALA A 57 -21.57 4.41 42.97
N HIS A 58 -22.70 5.03 42.65
CA HIS A 58 -23.77 5.31 43.60
C HIS A 58 -25.15 5.04 42.94
N ILE A 59 -25.88 4.09 43.53
CA ILE A 59 -27.36 3.98 43.71
C ILE A 59 -28.16 3.77 42.41
N ASP A 60 -29.03 2.78 42.20
CA ASP A 60 -29.94 1.89 42.96
C ASP A 60 -29.90 0.51 42.23
N GLY A 61 -30.14 -0.69 42.75
CA GLY A 61 -30.90 -1.19 43.90
C GLY A 61 -31.57 -2.52 43.47
N ARG A 62 -31.40 -3.58 44.27
CA ARG A 62 -32.08 -4.92 44.29
C ARG A 62 -31.38 -6.16 43.67
N GLU A 63 -30.74 -6.93 44.59
CA GLU A 63 -30.81 -8.38 44.91
C GLU A 63 -31.71 -9.32 44.06
N VAL A 64 -31.55 -10.66 43.91
CA VAL A 64 -30.64 -11.75 44.40
C VAL A 64 -30.93 -13.08 43.65
N LEU A 65 -29.87 -13.80 43.21
CA LEU A 65 -29.57 -15.27 43.07
C LEU A 65 -30.53 -16.28 42.33
N PRO A 66 -30.19 -17.60 42.18
CA PRO A 66 -29.69 -18.21 40.93
C PRO A 66 -30.49 -19.44 40.43
N GLY A 67 -30.25 -19.92 39.20
CA GLY A 67 -30.87 -21.16 38.71
C GLY A 67 -30.24 -21.72 37.43
N ASN A 68 -29.95 -23.02 37.47
CA ASN A 68 -29.29 -23.83 36.44
C ASN A 68 -30.21 -24.27 35.27
N ASP A 69 -29.53 -24.71 34.20
CA ASP A 69 -29.86 -25.73 33.18
C ASP A 69 -30.68 -25.41 31.91
N HIS A 70 -29.98 -25.60 30.79
CA HIS A 70 -30.35 -26.18 29.47
C HIS A 70 -31.76 -25.95 28.87
N HIS A 71 -31.82 -25.26 27.72
CA HIS A 71 -32.39 -25.79 26.45
C HIS A 71 -32.16 -24.85 25.24
N LEU A 72 -31.93 -25.45 24.06
CA LEU A 72 -31.91 -24.79 22.76
C LEU A 72 -33.30 -24.23 22.42
N ALA A 73 -33.38 -22.92 22.18
CA ALA A 73 -34.35 -22.29 21.30
C ALA A 73 -33.77 -20.94 20.85
N GLY A 74 -33.70 -20.71 19.54
CA GLY A 74 -33.14 -19.50 18.95
C GLY A 74 -33.95 -18.26 19.32
N ASP A 75 -33.28 -17.20 19.76
CA ASP A 75 -33.93 -15.93 20.04
C ASP A 75 -33.15 -14.74 19.48
N LYS A 76 -33.89 -13.79 18.90
CA LYS A 76 -33.49 -12.65 18.05
C LYS A 76 -32.55 -11.64 18.72
N LYS A 77 -32.14 -11.88 19.96
CA LYS A 77 -31.34 -10.95 20.78
C LYS A 77 -29.83 -11.11 20.62
N THR A 78 -29.36 -12.19 20.00
CA THR A 78 -27.92 -12.43 19.76
C THR A 78 -27.39 -11.74 18.50
N ILE A 79 -28.27 -11.36 17.56
CA ILE A 79 -27.88 -10.73 16.27
C ILE A 79 -27.57 -9.23 16.44
N MET A 80 -28.11 -8.55 17.47
CA MET A 80 -27.94 -7.10 17.65
C MET A 80 -26.65 -6.66 18.36
N LYS A 81 -25.72 -7.58 18.69
CA LYS A 81 -24.46 -7.21 19.39
C LYS A 81 -23.21 -7.11 18.51
N THR A 82 -23.28 -7.33 17.19
CA THR A 82 -22.08 -7.43 16.34
C THR A 82 -22.01 -6.49 15.13
N LEU A 83 -22.89 -5.51 15.00
CA LEU A 83 -22.83 -4.50 13.91
C LEU A 83 -22.32 -3.14 14.42
N PRO A 84 -21.26 -2.56 13.82
CA PRO A 84 -20.67 -1.31 14.30
C PRO A 84 -21.28 -0.09 13.62
N ILE A 85 -22.62 0.04 13.52
CA ILE A 85 -23.28 1.32 13.21
C ILE A 85 -24.65 1.33 13.90
N LYS A 86 -24.76 2.02 15.04
CA LYS A 86 -26.06 2.29 15.69
C LYS A 86 -26.81 3.38 14.93
N ASN A 87 -27.56 3.01 13.90
CA ASN A 87 -28.47 3.94 13.24
C ASN A 87 -29.85 3.87 13.92
N LYS A 88 -30.09 4.77 14.87
CA LYS A 88 -31.34 4.84 15.67
C LYS A 88 -32.63 4.94 14.84
N ARG A 89 -32.56 5.32 13.55
CA ARG A 89 -33.72 5.34 12.66
C ARG A 89 -34.08 3.96 12.11
N ILE A 90 -33.12 3.06 11.98
CA ILE A 90 -33.33 1.67 11.52
C ILE A 90 -33.91 0.83 12.66
N GLU A 91 -33.43 1.04 13.89
CA GLU A 91 -33.95 0.38 15.09
C GLU A 91 -35.46 0.68 15.28
N ALA A 92 -35.87 1.94 15.10
CA ALA A 92 -37.27 2.35 15.19
C ALA A 92 -38.18 1.83 14.05
N ALA A 93 -37.59 1.52 12.88
CA ALA A 93 -38.33 0.96 11.75
C ALA A 93 -38.57 -0.55 11.92
N ILE A 94 -37.63 -1.26 12.54
CA ILE A 94 -37.72 -2.70 12.77
C ILE A 94 -38.65 -3.03 13.94
N GLU A 95 -38.75 -2.16 14.95
CA GLU A 95 -39.65 -2.35 16.10
C GLU A 95 -41.14 -2.19 15.77
N LYS A 96 -41.48 -1.59 14.63
CA LYS A 96 -42.86 -1.17 14.35
C LYS A 96 -43.69 -2.13 13.49
N GLU A 97 -43.10 -3.14 12.86
CA GLU A 97 -43.85 -4.05 11.98
C GLU A 97 -43.57 -5.52 12.30
N GLY A 98 -44.53 -6.13 12.99
CA GLY A 98 -44.63 -7.57 13.11
C GLY A 98 -45.06 -8.17 11.77
N ASP A 99 -44.27 -9.16 11.32
CA ASP A 99 -44.64 -10.29 10.47
C ASP A 99 -45.72 -10.05 9.40
N LYS A 100 -45.27 -9.88 8.14
CA LYS A 100 -45.90 -10.53 6.98
C LYS A 100 -45.02 -10.50 5.74
N SER A 101 -44.96 -11.66 5.10
CA SER A 101 -44.37 -11.98 3.81
C SER A 101 -44.85 -11.06 2.67
N SER A 102 -44.10 -9.99 2.39
CA SER A 102 -43.95 -9.31 1.08
C SER A 102 -43.30 -7.95 1.32
N LEU A 103 -41.98 -7.95 1.49
CA LEU A 103 -41.21 -6.71 1.68
C LEU A 103 -41.05 -5.99 0.34
N VAL A 104 -42.02 -5.13 0.00
CA VAL A 104 -41.76 -4.01 -0.90
C VAL A 104 -41.05 -2.95 -0.05
N LEU A 105 -39.77 -2.73 -0.30
CA LEU A 105 -38.99 -1.70 0.40
C LEU A 105 -39.65 -0.33 0.22
N PRO A 106 -39.90 0.44 1.29
CA PRO A 106 -40.54 1.75 1.19
C PRO A 106 -39.70 2.72 0.34
N GLU A 107 -40.37 3.55 -0.46
CA GLU A 107 -39.77 4.51 -1.41
C GLU A 107 -38.76 5.47 -0.74
N SER A 108 -38.88 5.69 0.57
CA SER A 108 -37.96 6.48 1.39
C SER A 108 -36.61 5.81 1.68
N ILE A 109 -36.50 4.48 1.54
CA ILE A 109 -35.21 3.75 1.58
C ILE A 109 -34.54 3.79 0.20
N LYS A 110 -35.32 3.80 -0.90
CA LYS A 110 -34.79 3.95 -2.26
C LYS A 110 -34.09 5.30 -2.48
N THR A 111 -34.44 6.32 -1.70
CA THR A 111 -33.96 7.71 -1.85
C THR A 111 -32.85 8.12 -0.87
N SER A 112 -32.26 7.17 -0.12
CA SER A 112 -31.04 7.39 0.66
C SER A 112 -29.92 6.42 0.26
N LEU A 113 -29.87 6.07 -1.02
CA LEU A 113 -28.69 5.46 -1.62
C LEU A 113 -27.92 6.62 -2.24
N THR A 114 -26.83 7.06 -1.61
CA THR A 114 -25.78 7.74 -2.38
C THR A 114 -25.51 6.83 -3.58
N PRO A 115 -25.56 7.33 -4.84
CA PRO A 115 -25.32 6.47 -5.98
C PRO A 115 -23.98 5.76 -5.76
N LEU A 116 -23.99 4.42 -5.77
CA LEU A 116 -22.76 3.66 -5.77
C LEU A 116 -21.91 4.20 -6.92
N ARG A 117 -20.60 4.40 -6.69
CA ARG A 117 -19.68 4.83 -7.75
C ARG A 117 -19.92 3.99 -9.01
N PRO A 118 -20.05 4.59 -10.22
CA PRO A 118 -20.34 3.84 -11.43
C PRO A 118 -19.38 2.68 -11.66
N GLY A 119 -19.92 1.51 -12.01
CA GLY A 119 -19.11 0.28 -12.16
C GLY A 119 -18.62 -0.32 -10.85
N CYS A 120 -19.17 0.08 -9.70
CA CYS A 120 -18.93 -0.52 -8.40
C CYS A 120 -20.15 -1.35 -7.99
N ALA A 121 -20.04 -2.67 -8.13
CA ALA A 121 -21.10 -3.62 -7.83
C ALA A 121 -20.52 -4.94 -7.29
N ASP A 122 -21.35 -5.70 -6.59
CA ASP A 122 -21.04 -7.08 -6.24
C ASP A 122 -21.17 -7.98 -7.46
N LYS A 123 -20.27 -8.95 -7.58
CA LYS A 123 -20.28 -9.95 -8.66
C LYS A 123 -21.04 -11.22 -8.28
N SER A 124 -21.22 -11.47 -6.99
CA SER A 124 -21.92 -12.65 -6.47
C SER A 124 -23.20 -12.26 -5.72
N PRO A 125 -24.30 -13.02 -5.88
CA PRO A 125 -25.53 -12.80 -5.12
C PRO A 125 -25.35 -13.09 -3.62
N ASP A 126 -24.35 -13.87 -3.23
CA ASP A 126 -24.09 -14.23 -1.83
C ASP A 126 -23.29 -13.17 -1.06
N CYS A 127 -22.88 -12.08 -1.73
CA CYS A 127 -22.00 -11.07 -1.14
C CYS A 127 -22.54 -10.44 0.14
N LEU A 128 -23.84 -10.12 0.18
CA LEU A 128 -24.48 -9.56 1.38
C LEU A 128 -24.38 -10.54 2.57
N LYS A 129 -24.60 -11.82 2.31
CA LYS A 129 -24.51 -12.88 3.33
C LYS A 129 -23.07 -13.03 3.81
N TRP A 130 -22.11 -13.16 2.89
CA TRP A 130 -20.70 -13.31 3.25
C TRP A 130 -20.18 -12.08 4.01
N ALA A 131 -20.58 -10.87 3.62
CA ALA A 131 -20.24 -9.66 4.33
C ALA A 131 -20.82 -9.64 5.75
N ALA A 132 -22.10 -10.03 5.92
CA ALA A 132 -22.75 -10.17 7.23
C ALA A 132 -22.05 -11.20 8.13
N ASP A 133 -21.53 -12.29 7.57
CA ASP A 133 -20.74 -13.32 8.27
C ASP A 133 -19.32 -12.86 8.66
N GLY A 134 -18.98 -11.61 8.33
CA GLY A 134 -17.71 -10.96 8.66
C GLY A 134 -16.57 -11.29 7.69
N ASN A 135 -16.87 -11.85 6.51
CA ASN A 135 -15.84 -12.28 5.56
C ASN A 135 -15.04 -11.10 4.99
N CYS A 136 -15.57 -9.88 4.96
CA CYS A 136 -14.79 -8.70 4.54
C CYS A 136 -13.50 -8.51 5.35
N ARG A 137 -13.46 -9.00 6.61
CA ARG A 137 -12.25 -9.01 7.45
C ARG A 137 -11.50 -10.34 7.42
N LYS A 138 -12.21 -11.47 7.35
CA LYS A 138 -11.61 -12.81 7.38
C LYS A 138 -10.94 -13.21 6.06
N ASN A 139 -11.50 -12.75 4.94
CA ASN A 139 -11.01 -13.01 3.60
C ASN A 139 -11.10 -11.74 2.73
N PRO A 140 -10.36 -10.68 3.10
CA PRO A 140 -10.50 -9.37 2.46
C PRO A 140 -10.16 -9.40 0.97
N ALA A 141 -9.18 -10.20 0.59
CA ALA A 141 -8.76 -10.37 -0.80
C ALA A 141 -9.90 -10.80 -1.72
N HIS A 142 -10.58 -11.89 -1.37
CA HIS A 142 -11.74 -12.37 -2.13
C HIS A 142 -12.88 -11.35 -2.06
N MET A 143 -13.16 -10.86 -0.85
CA MET A 143 -14.34 -10.05 -0.61
C MET A 143 -14.27 -8.65 -1.24
N PHE A 144 -13.12 -7.99 -1.29
CA PHE A 144 -12.99 -6.71 -2.00
C PHE A 144 -12.97 -6.88 -3.53
N THR A 145 -12.65 -8.07 -4.02
CA THR A 145 -12.62 -8.36 -5.46
C THR A 145 -13.99 -8.79 -5.98
N GLU A 146 -14.74 -9.57 -5.20
CA GLU A 146 -16.03 -10.14 -5.59
C GLU A 146 -17.23 -9.40 -5.01
N CYS A 147 -17.06 -8.77 -3.84
CA CYS A 147 -18.14 -8.22 -3.02
C CYS A 147 -17.84 -6.78 -2.60
N LEU A 148 -17.29 -5.98 -3.53
CA LEU A 148 -16.83 -4.62 -3.25
C LEU A 148 -17.93 -3.73 -2.68
N ALA A 149 -19.17 -3.85 -3.16
CA ALA A 149 -20.30 -3.05 -2.68
C ALA A 149 -20.78 -3.54 -1.31
N SER A 150 -20.93 -4.85 -1.11
CA SER A 150 -21.30 -5.43 0.19
C SER A 150 -20.26 -5.17 1.27
N CYS A 151 -18.98 -5.11 0.89
CA CYS A 151 -17.91 -4.66 1.75
C CYS A 151 -17.72 -3.14 1.70
N GLY A 152 -18.75 -2.38 1.30
CA GLY A 152 -18.85 -0.91 1.22
C GLY A 152 -17.59 -0.18 0.76
N GLY A 153 -16.93 -0.73 -0.25
CA GLY A 153 -15.89 -0.06 -1.01
C GLY A 153 -16.44 0.92 -2.05
N CYS A 154 -17.77 0.96 -2.21
CA CYS A 154 -18.46 1.84 -3.15
C CYS A 154 -19.02 3.12 -2.50
N ASP A 155 -18.98 3.23 -1.17
CA ASP A 155 -19.67 4.28 -0.40
C ASP A 155 -18.90 5.61 -0.35
N ALA A 156 -17.67 5.63 -0.85
CA ALA A 156 -16.79 6.79 -0.75
C ALA A 156 -17.24 7.92 -1.69
N ALA A 157 -17.65 9.05 -1.12
CA ALA A 157 -17.94 10.26 -1.90
C ALA A 157 -16.68 10.83 -2.58
N TYR A 158 -16.84 11.56 -3.68
CA TYR A 158 -15.76 12.32 -4.29
C TYR A 158 -15.40 13.54 -3.43
N LYS A 159 -14.10 13.82 -3.31
CA LYS A 159 -13.59 14.98 -2.56
C LYS A 159 -13.59 16.21 -3.46
N HIS A 160 -14.47 17.16 -3.18
CA HIS A 160 -14.53 18.44 -3.89
C HIS A 160 -13.47 19.43 -3.35
N ALA A 161 -13.25 19.45 -2.04
CA ALA A 161 -12.14 20.18 -1.44
C ALA A 161 -10.91 19.26 -1.35
N ILE A 162 -9.95 19.43 -2.27
CA ILE A 162 -8.72 18.65 -2.28
C ILE A 162 -7.65 19.36 -1.45
N PRO A 163 -7.12 18.71 -0.40
CA PRO A 163 -6.01 19.28 0.34
C PRO A 163 -4.73 19.25 -0.52
N GLN A 164 -3.95 20.34 -0.48
CA GLN A 164 -2.62 20.36 -1.10
C GLN A 164 -1.61 19.46 -0.37
N SER A 165 -1.90 19.10 0.89
CA SER A 165 -1.10 18.19 1.70
C SER A 165 -1.97 17.36 2.64
N ILE A 166 -1.60 16.11 2.86
CA ILE A 166 -2.18 15.26 3.89
C ILE A 166 -1.19 15.03 5.04
N GLU A 167 -1.68 14.57 6.18
CA GLU A 167 -0.83 14.14 7.29
C GLU A 167 -0.63 12.63 7.26
N LEU A 168 0.64 12.21 7.24
CA LEU A 168 1.03 10.83 7.53
C LEU A 168 1.33 10.68 9.03
N ARG A 169 2.02 9.60 9.37
CA ARG A 169 2.47 9.34 10.74
C ARG A 169 3.27 10.51 11.31
N TYR A 170 3.17 10.71 12.62
CA TYR A 170 3.79 11.83 13.35
C TYR A 170 3.46 13.22 12.80
N ARG A 171 2.26 13.40 12.21
CA ARG A 171 1.80 14.68 11.62
C ARG A 171 2.72 15.22 10.53
N GLN A 172 3.48 14.34 9.90
CA GLN A 172 4.32 14.71 8.77
C GLN A 172 3.44 15.10 7.60
N LYS A 173 3.55 16.34 7.14
CA LYS A 173 2.82 16.82 5.96
C LYS A 173 3.43 16.26 4.68
N MET A 174 2.64 15.57 3.88
CA MET A 174 3.00 15.09 2.55
C MET A 174 2.17 15.82 1.50
N PRO A 175 2.79 16.55 0.56
CA PRO A 175 2.07 17.11 -0.59
C PRO A 175 1.32 16.05 -1.38
N THR A 176 0.07 16.32 -1.77
CA THR A 176 -0.77 15.38 -2.52
C THR A 176 -0.34 15.24 -3.98
N LEU A 177 0.28 16.27 -4.53
CA LEU A 177 1.00 16.26 -5.80
C LEU A 177 2.51 16.19 -5.54
N GLY A 178 3.16 15.17 -6.08
CA GLY A 178 4.61 15.03 -6.11
C GLY A 178 5.17 14.97 -7.53
N PHE A 179 6.49 14.86 -7.61
CA PHE A 179 7.24 14.76 -8.85
C PHE A 179 7.93 13.39 -8.94
N GLY A 180 7.54 12.59 -9.92
CA GLY A 180 8.15 11.28 -10.18
C GLY A 180 9.49 11.41 -10.91
N THR A 181 10.48 10.58 -10.53
CA THR A 181 11.84 10.64 -11.11
C THR A 181 12.20 9.48 -12.04
N ALA A 182 11.28 8.53 -12.24
CA ALA A 182 11.50 7.36 -13.07
C ALA A 182 11.84 7.73 -14.54
N GLY A 183 12.91 7.13 -15.06
CA GLY A 183 13.34 7.24 -16.46
C GLY A 183 14.04 8.56 -16.82
N LEU A 184 14.34 9.43 -15.86
CA LEU A 184 15.04 10.70 -16.14
C LEU A 184 16.54 10.52 -16.45
N GLY A 185 17.13 9.39 -16.07
CA GLY A 185 18.53 9.06 -16.34
C GLY A 185 19.48 10.16 -15.86
N THR A 186 20.39 10.61 -16.73
CA THR A 186 21.37 11.66 -16.42
C THR A 186 20.75 13.05 -16.24
N LYS A 187 19.53 13.29 -16.75
CA LYS A 187 18.81 14.57 -16.58
C LYS A 187 18.18 14.73 -15.20
N THR A 188 18.18 13.68 -14.37
CA THR A 188 17.54 13.68 -13.05
C THR A 188 17.89 14.90 -12.21
N LYS A 189 19.18 15.27 -12.13
CA LYS A 189 19.62 16.42 -11.33
C LYS A 189 18.97 17.72 -11.81
N GLU A 190 19.12 18.03 -13.09
CA GLU A 190 18.61 19.26 -13.71
C GLU A 190 17.08 19.37 -13.55
N ILE A 191 16.37 18.30 -13.90
CA ILE A 191 14.91 18.29 -13.92
C ILE A 191 14.32 18.37 -12.50
N VAL A 192 14.92 17.71 -11.51
CA VAL A 192 14.49 17.84 -10.11
C VAL A 192 14.77 19.23 -9.55
N GLU A 193 15.90 19.85 -9.89
CA GLU A 193 16.17 21.25 -9.51
C GLU A 193 15.11 22.20 -10.08
N ILE A 194 14.73 22.02 -11.35
CA ILE A 194 13.68 22.80 -11.99
C ILE A 194 12.33 22.57 -11.29
N ALA A 195 11.94 21.31 -11.05
CA ALA A 195 10.68 21.00 -10.36
C ALA A 195 10.61 21.67 -8.98
N LEU A 196 11.69 21.63 -8.19
CA LEU A 196 11.76 22.30 -6.88
C LEU A 196 11.60 23.83 -7.00
N LYS A 197 12.24 24.44 -8.01
CA LYS A 197 12.11 25.89 -8.31
C LYS A 197 10.71 26.27 -8.78
N GLU A 198 10.03 25.39 -9.51
CA GLU A 198 8.63 25.55 -9.95
C GLU A 198 7.61 25.26 -8.82
N GLY A 199 8.08 25.00 -7.60
CA GLY A 199 7.23 24.91 -6.41
C GLY A 199 6.90 23.49 -5.93
N TYR A 200 7.38 22.44 -6.61
CA TYR A 200 7.23 21.08 -6.09
C TYR A 200 7.97 20.94 -4.76
N ARG A 201 7.32 20.28 -3.80
CA ARG A 201 7.89 19.99 -2.47
C ARG A 201 7.89 18.52 -2.14
N ARG A 202 7.60 17.66 -3.12
CA ARG A 202 7.58 16.22 -2.96
C ARG A 202 8.22 15.55 -4.16
N ILE A 203 9.23 14.71 -3.91
CA ILE A 203 10.00 13.98 -4.91
C ILE A 203 9.84 12.48 -4.64
N ASP A 204 9.40 11.74 -5.66
CA ASP A 204 9.31 10.28 -5.64
C ASP A 204 10.48 9.66 -6.40
N SER A 205 11.29 8.87 -5.70
CA SER A 205 12.45 8.14 -6.22
C SER A 205 12.44 6.69 -5.75
N ALA A 206 13.46 5.91 -6.09
CA ALA A 206 13.64 4.52 -5.67
C ALA A 206 15.10 4.06 -5.86
N GLN A 207 15.47 2.92 -5.28
CA GLN A 207 16.80 2.32 -5.43
C GLN A 207 17.03 1.58 -6.76
N ALA A 208 15.98 1.35 -7.56
CA ALA A 208 16.06 0.65 -8.86
C ALA A 208 16.89 1.44 -9.88
N ARG A 209 18.19 1.16 -9.97
CA ARG A 209 19.17 1.97 -10.72
C ARG A 209 18.93 2.01 -12.22
N GLU A 210 18.16 1.04 -12.72
CA GLU A 210 17.73 0.93 -14.10
C GLU A 210 16.74 2.04 -14.48
N TRP A 211 16.04 2.61 -13.49
CA TRP A 211 15.01 3.63 -13.69
C TRP A 211 15.23 4.90 -12.89
N TYR A 212 16.01 4.86 -11.81
CA TYR A 212 16.14 5.94 -10.84
C TYR A 212 17.60 6.27 -10.53
N ARG A 213 17.83 7.54 -10.14
CA ARG A 213 19.15 8.08 -9.82
C ARG A 213 19.11 8.91 -8.54
N GLU A 214 19.04 8.22 -7.40
CA GLU A 214 18.99 8.86 -6.07
C GLU A 214 20.19 9.80 -5.83
N ASP A 215 21.36 9.47 -6.36
CA ASP A 215 22.57 10.29 -6.28
C ASP A 215 22.38 11.67 -6.93
N LEU A 216 21.65 11.71 -8.04
CA LEU A 216 21.32 12.93 -8.78
C LEU A 216 20.15 13.68 -8.14
N VAL A 217 19.19 12.99 -7.52
CA VAL A 217 18.15 13.62 -6.67
C VAL A 217 18.81 14.32 -5.48
N GLY A 218 19.72 13.65 -4.77
CA GLY A 218 20.47 14.25 -3.67
C GLY A 218 21.32 15.45 -4.09
N ALA A 219 21.94 15.36 -5.27
CA ALA A 219 22.66 16.49 -5.85
C ALA A 219 21.74 17.70 -6.14
N ALA A 220 20.54 17.47 -6.67
CA ALA A 220 19.55 18.51 -6.94
C ALA A 220 19.05 19.20 -5.67
N VAL A 221 18.67 18.40 -4.66
CA VAL A 221 18.23 18.90 -3.35
C VAL A 221 19.32 19.74 -2.69
N ARG A 222 20.57 19.28 -2.74
CA ARG A 222 21.71 20.04 -2.22
C ARG A 222 21.92 21.36 -2.99
N ALA A 223 21.75 21.36 -4.31
CA ALA A 223 21.95 22.54 -5.14
C ALA A 223 20.96 23.68 -4.82
N VAL A 224 19.73 23.35 -4.40
CA VAL A 224 18.71 24.36 -4.03
C VAL A 224 18.69 24.70 -2.53
N SER A 225 19.53 24.06 -1.72
CA SER A 225 19.47 24.11 -0.25
C SER A 225 19.63 25.52 0.37
N SER A 226 20.21 26.47 -0.36
CA SER A 226 20.30 27.88 0.06
C SER A 226 18.97 28.63 0.03
N THR A 227 17.97 28.11 -0.70
CA THR A 227 16.65 28.73 -0.87
C THR A 227 15.49 27.82 -0.46
N ILE A 228 15.68 26.51 -0.54
CA ILE A 228 14.69 25.50 -0.16
C ILE A 228 15.36 24.54 0.85
N PRO A 229 15.14 24.77 2.15
CA PRO A 229 15.64 23.89 3.21
C PRO A 229 15.17 22.44 3.04
N ARG A 230 16.01 21.48 3.46
CA ARG A 230 15.74 20.03 3.31
C ARG A 230 14.44 19.60 3.97
N ASP A 231 14.06 20.20 5.09
CA ASP A 231 12.81 19.92 5.83
C ASP A 231 11.54 20.39 5.12
N GLN A 232 11.66 21.25 4.10
CA GLN A 232 10.55 21.60 3.21
C GLN A 232 10.38 20.62 2.04
N ILE A 233 11.31 19.69 1.85
CA ILE A 233 11.27 18.73 0.74
C ILE A 233 10.89 17.36 1.30
N PHE A 234 9.80 16.79 0.80
CA PHE A 234 9.39 15.42 1.09
C PHE A 234 10.02 14.47 0.07
N ILE A 235 10.88 13.54 0.52
CA ILE A 235 11.50 12.53 -0.34
C ILE A 235 10.96 11.14 -0.04
N THR A 236 10.36 10.52 -1.05
CA THR A 236 10.06 9.08 -1.06
C THR A 236 11.19 8.33 -1.74
N THR A 237 11.65 7.24 -1.12
CA THR A 237 12.46 6.21 -1.80
C THR A 237 11.88 4.82 -1.55
N LYS A 238 12.42 3.80 -2.20
CA LYS A 238 11.88 2.45 -2.19
C LYS A 238 12.99 1.41 -2.13
N VAL A 239 12.86 0.46 -1.21
CA VAL A 239 13.71 -0.72 -1.10
C VAL A 239 13.47 -1.59 -2.33
N HIS A 240 14.51 -1.83 -3.12
CA HIS A 240 14.40 -2.73 -4.26
C HIS A 240 14.12 -4.15 -3.80
N PRO A 241 13.30 -4.95 -4.50
CA PRO A 241 13.04 -6.34 -4.10
C PRO A 241 14.29 -7.26 -4.07
N ARG A 242 15.43 -6.81 -4.63
CA ARG A 242 16.69 -7.56 -4.59
C ARG A 242 17.40 -7.41 -3.24
N ASP A 243 17.04 -6.34 -2.51
CA ASP A 243 17.59 -5.98 -1.21
C ASP A 243 16.62 -6.34 -0.07
N LEU A 244 15.69 -7.29 -0.30
CA LEU A 244 14.81 -7.79 0.76
C LEU A 244 15.58 -8.69 1.74
N GLY A 245 15.16 -8.65 2.99
CA GLY A 245 15.81 -9.24 4.17
C GLY A 245 16.29 -8.15 5.12
N SER A 246 16.35 -8.43 6.43
CA SER A 246 16.67 -7.41 7.43
C SER A 246 18.03 -6.74 7.18
N HIS A 247 19.10 -7.52 6.98
CA HIS A 247 20.44 -6.98 6.74
C HIS A 247 20.54 -6.21 5.41
N ALA A 248 20.07 -6.80 4.31
CA ALA A 248 20.06 -6.18 2.99
C ALA A 248 19.26 -4.87 2.96
N THR A 249 18.07 -4.86 3.58
CA THR A 249 17.22 -3.66 3.68
C THR A 249 17.94 -2.55 4.44
N LYS A 250 18.57 -2.85 5.57
CA LYS A 250 19.33 -1.86 6.33
C LYS A 250 20.46 -1.25 5.50
N ALA A 251 21.26 -2.08 4.83
CA ALA A 251 22.35 -1.63 3.96
C ALA A 251 21.83 -0.77 2.79
N ALA A 252 20.67 -1.14 2.23
CA ALA A 252 20.03 -0.38 1.16
C ALA A 252 19.58 1.01 1.65
N ILE A 253 19.01 1.12 2.85
CA ILE A 253 18.65 2.42 3.45
C ILE A 253 19.87 3.28 3.73
N GLU A 254 20.94 2.72 4.27
CA GLU A 254 22.21 3.43 4.47
C GLU A 254 22.76 3.99 3.14
N LYS A 255 22.64 3.22 2.06
CA LYS A 255 23.01 3.66 0.73
C LYS A 255 22.12 4.80 0.23
N SER A 256 20.80 4.70 0.37
CA SER A 256 19.88 5.78 -0.04
C SER A 256 20.15 7.08 0.72
N LEU A 257 20.44 7.03 2.03
CA LEU A 257 20.82 8.21 2.81
C LEU A 257 22.08 8.89 2.24
N LYS A 258 23.10 8.10 1.88
CA LYS A 258 24.34 8.58 1.28
C LYS A 258 24.10 9.22 -0.10
N ASP A 259 23.34 8.55 -0.96
CA ASP A 259 23.07 9.01 -2.32
C ASP A 259 22.19 10.27 -2.34
N LEU A 260 21.13 10.28 -1.53
CA LEU A 260 20.25 11.43 -1.34
C LEU A 260 20.90 12.55 -0.51
N LYS A 261 22.08 12.31 0.07
CA LYS A 261 22.86 13.27 0.87
C LYS A 261 22.05 13.84 2.04
N THR A 262 21.35 12.97 2.76
CA THR A 262 20.48 13.34 3.87
C THR A 262 20.62 12.36 5.04
N ASN A 263 20.25 12.78 6.24
CA ASN A 263 20.30 12.00 7.47
C ASN A 263 18.93 11.40 7.86
N TYR A 264 17.88 11.65 7.08
CA TYR A 264 16.58 11.02 7.27
C TYR A 264 15.78 10.90 5.96
N LEU A 265 14.86 9.94 5.94
CA LEU A 265 13.94 9.71 4.83
C LEU A 265 12.51 10.02 5.25
N ASN A 266 11.76 10.72 4.39
CA ASN A 266 10.39 11.12 4.68
C ASN A 266 9.44 9.94 4.55
N LEU A 267 9.61 9.12 3.51
CA LEU A 267 8.82 7.91 3.27
C LEU A 267 9.71 6.86 2.61
N VAL A 268 9.66 5.64 3.14
CA VAL A 268 10.29 4.48 2.52
C VAL A 268 9.22 3.45 2.19
N LEU A 269 9.23 2.96 0.95
CA LEU A 269 8.34 1.90 0.50
C LEU A 269 9.11 0.59 0.28
N LEU A 270 8.55 -0.57 0.60
CA LEU A 270 8.96 -1.81 -0.07
C LEU A 270 8.46 -1.75 -1.52
N HIS A 271 9.34 -1.78 -2.52
CA HIS A 271 8.96 -1.47 -3.90
C HIS A 271 8.07 -2.57 -4.53
N TYR A 272 8.34 -3.82 -4.16
CA TYR A 272 7.59 -5.02 -4.51
C TYR A 272 7.77 -6.04 -3.37
N ALA A 273 6.78 -6.91 -3.16
CA ALA A 273 6.87 -7.99 -2.16
C ALA A 273 7.81 -9.13 -2.60
N GLU A 274 8.05 -9.25 -3.90
CA GLU A 274 8.76 -10.36 -4.51
C GLU A 274 9.80 -9.87 -5.51
N CYS A 275 10.76 -10.75 -5.76
CA CYS A 275 11.89 -10.53 -6.65
C CYS A 275 11.85 -11.59 -7.73
N TRP A 276 11.79 -11.19 -9.01
CA TRP A 276 11.67 -12.13 -10.13
C TRP A 276 12.39 -11.63 -11.38
N GLY A 277 12.79 -12.56 -12.24
CA GLY A 277 13.23 -12.34 -13.62
C GLY A 277 14.08 -11.09 -13.84
N ASP A 278 13.66 -10.26 -14.79
CA ASP A 278 14.33 -9.02 -15.19
C ASP A 278 14.30 -7.93 -14.11
N LEU A 279 13.29 -7.93 -13.22
CA LEU A 279 13.19 -6.93 -12.16
C LEU A 279 14.42 -7.00 -11.24
N CYS A 280 14.86 -8.22 -10.92
CA CYS A 280 16.03 -8.47 -10.11
C CYS A 280 17.25 -8.96 -10.91
N GLN A 281 17.16 -9.04 -12.24
CA GLN A 281 18.24 -9.48 -13.12
C GLN A 281 18.84 -10.84 -12.70
N GLY A 282 17.99 -11.75 -12.21
CA GLY A 282 18.39 -13.07 -11.71
C GLY A 282 19.04 -13.09 -10.33
N GLU A 283 19.14 -11.95 -9.63
CA GLU A 283 19.51 -11.91 -8.23
C GLU A 283 18.36 -12.41 -7.34
N SER A 284 18.70 -13.15 -6.29
CA SER A 284 17.75 -13.58 -5.25
C SER A 284 17.95 -12.73 -3.99
N PRO A 285 16.88 -12.29 -3.34
CA PRO A 285 17.01 -11.53 -2.10
C PRO A 285 17.57 -12.39 -0.96
N GLU A 286 18.27 -11.76 -0.02
CA GLU A 286 18.81 -12.43 1.16
C GLU A 286 17.71 -12.93 2.11
N GLY A 287 16.55 -12.26 2.12
CA GLY A 287 15.43 -12.57 3.00
C GLY A 287 14.09 -12.12 2.43
N THR A 288 13.09 -11.98 3.31
CA THR A 288 11.70 -11.76 2.90
C THR A 288 11.24 -10.31 3.06
N TRP A 289 10.08 -9.98 2.49
CA TRP A 289 9.47 -8.66 2.69
C TRP A 289 9.00 -8.45 4.14
N GLU A 290 8.63 -9.51 4.87
CA GLU A 290 8.25 -9.45 6.30
C GLU A 290 9.45 -9.06 7.18
N GLU A 291 10.61 -9.68 6.94
CA GLU A 291 11.86 -9.32 7.61
C GLU A 291 12.27 -7.88 7.28
N SER A 292 12.11 -7.49 6.02
CA SER A 292 12.35 -6.11 5.57
C SER A 292 11.41 -5.12 6.27
N TRP A 293 10.13 -5.47 6.42
CA TRP A 293 9.16 -4.63 7.12
C TRP A 293 9.56 -4.43 8.57
N THR A 294 9.95 -5.50 9.26
CA THR A 294 10.43 -5.45 10.65
C THR A 294 11.64 -4.53 10.79
N GLU A 295 12.59 -4.60 9.85
CA GLU A 295 13.74 -3.68 9.83
C GLU A 295 13.31 -2.23 9.60
N LEU A 296 12.38 -1.97 8.67
CA LEU A 296 11.85 -0.64 8.43
C LEU A 296 11.15 -0.07 9.69
N GLU A 297 10.43 -0.88 10.46
CA GLU A 297 9.85 -0.48 11.74
C GLU A 297 10.93 -0.07 12.76
N ALA A 298 12.02 -0.83 12.84
CA ALA A 298 13.16 -0.50 13.71
C ALA A 298 13.84 0.82 13.31
N LEU A 299 13.98 1.07 12.00
CA LEU A 299 14.55 2.33 11.48
C LEU A 299 13.62 3.54 11.68
N VAL A 300 12.30 3.32 11.74
CA VAL A 300 11.34 4.34 12.17
C VAL A 300 11.50 4.65 13.66
N ALA A 301 11.66 3.63 14.51
CA ALA A 301 11.90 3.82 15.93
C ALA A 301 13.20 4.59 16.22
N GLN A 302 14.23 4.41 15.39
CA GLN A 302 15.49 5.16 15.44
C GLN A 302 15.38 6.60 14.88
N GLY A 303 14.26 6.96 14.25
CA GLY A 303 14.04 8.28 13.65
C GLY A 303 14.77 8.52 12.33
N ILE A 304 15.39 7.49 11.75
CA ILE A 304 16.05 7.51 10.43
C ILE A 304 14.98 7.62 9.33
N ILE A 305 13.88 6.89 9.49
CA ILE A 305 12.72 6.94 8.59
C ILE A 305 11.55 7.57 9.34
N ARG A 306 10.81 8.48 8.70
CA ARG A 306 9.63 9.12 9.32
C ARG A 306 8.36 8.30 9.17
N SER A 307 8.11 7.82 7.95
CA SER A 307 6.94 7.01 7.59
C SER A 307 7.37 5.84 6.69
N ILE A 308 6.64 4.73 6.77
CA ILE A 308 6.88 3.53 5.95
C ILE A 308 5.60 3.09 5.25
N GLY A 309 5.74 2.44 4.11
CA GLY A 309 4.63 1.95 3.30
C GLY A 309 5.09 0.88 2.31
N VAL A 310 4.23 0.54 1.36
CA VAL A 310 4.56 -0.45 0.33
C VAL A 310 4.13 0.02 -1.04
N SER A 311 4.69 -0.57 -2.08
CA SER A 311 4.30 -0.37 -3.46
C SER A 311 4.02 -1.73 -4.09
N ASN A 312 3.00 -1.79 -4.97
CA ASN A 312 2.66 -2.99 -5.74
C ASN A 312 2.36 -4.24 -4.88
N PHE A 313 1.79 -4.05 -3.69
CA PHE A 313 1.27 -5.16 -2.88
C PHE A 313 -0.17 -5.47 -3.28
N SER A 314 -0.49 -6.76 -3.39
CA SER A 314 -1.87 -7.23 -3.54
C SER A 314 -2.68 -7.05 -2.24
N ILE A 315 -4.01 -7.15 -2.31
CA ILE A 315 -4.86 -7.08 -1.12
C ILE A 315 -4.51 -8.20 -0.12
N GLN A 316 -4.15 -9.37 -0.64
CA GLN A 316 -3.68 -10.53 0.13
C GLN A 316 -2.41 -10.17 0.91
N GLN A 317 -1.40 -9.63 0.22
CA GLN A 317 -0.14 -9.23 0.85
C GLN A 317 -0.35 -8.09 1.86
N LEU A 318 -1.21 -7.12 1.56
CA LEU A 318 -1.57 -6.06 2.51
C LEU A 318 -2.30 -6.59 3.75
N ALA A 319 -3.20 -7.56 3.59
CA ALA A 319 -3.88 -8.19 4.72
C ALA A 319 -2.88 -8.95 5.60
N SER A 320 -1.94 -9.69 5.00
CA SER A 320 -0.84 -10.34 5.72
C SER A 320 0.02 -9.32 6.45
N LEU A 321 0.41 -8.23 5.79
CA LEU A 321 1.19 -7.15 6.39
C LEU A 321 0.46 -6.53 7.60
N LEU A 322 -0.83 -6.20 7.46
CA LEU A 322 -1.63 -5.65 8.56
C LEU A 322 -1.77 -6.61 9.75
N SER A 323 -1.61 -7.92 9.55
CA SER A 323 -1.68 -8.90 10.63
C SER A 323 -0.39 -8.99 11.46
N ILE A 324 0.75 -8.59 10.88
CA ILE A 324 2.07 -8.66 11.55
C ILE A 324 2.65 -7.29 11.94
N ALA A 325 2.20 -6.21 11.29
CA ALA A 325 2.79 -4.89 11.43
C ALA A 325 2.53 -4.28 12.81
N THR A 326 3.60 -3.86 13.50
CA THR A 326 3.52 -2.99 14.68
C THR A 326 3.18 -1.57 14.27
N ILE A 327 3.79 -1.10 13.17
CA ILE A 327 3.53 0.18 12.53
C ILE A 327 2.77 -0.11 11.26
N LYS A 328 1.50 0.27 11.23
CA LYS A 328 0.67 0.18 10.02
C LYS A 328 1.31 0.93 8.83
N PRO A 329 1.27 0.38 7.60
CA PRO A 329 1.71 1.11 6.41
C PRO A 329 0.96 2.43 6.29
N SER A 330 1.70 3.52 6.17
CA SER A 330 1.13 4.87 6.01
C SER A 330 0.60 5.09 4.59
N LEU A 331 1.16 4.38 3.61
CA LEU A 331 0.86 4.57 2.20
C LEU A 331 1.02 3.26 1.40
N VAL A 332 0.16 3.08 0.40
CA VAL A 332 0.29 2.08 -0.67
C VAL A 332 0.38 2.81 -2.00
N GLN A 333 1.47 2.57 -2.74
CA GLN A 333 1.66 3.09 -4.09
C GLN A 333 1.34 2.01 -5.13
N SER A 334 0.50 2.30 -6.13
CA SER A 334 0.14 1.34 -7.18
C SER A 334 -0.20 2.05 -8.50
N ASN A 335 -0.14 1.31 -9.61
CA ASN A 335 -0.54 1.83 -10.92
C ASN A 335 -2.05 2.05 -10.89
N TYR A 336 -2.50 3.27 -11.23
CA TYR A 336 -3.92 3.59 -11.23
C TYR A 336 -4.22 4.71 -12.21
N GLU A 337 -5.04 4.41 -13.22
CA GLU A 337 -5.44 5.36 -14.27
C GLU A 337 -6.87 5.06 -14.74
N PRO A 338 -7.57 6.00 -15.41
CA PRO A 338 -9.01 5.87 -15.71
C PRO A 338 -9.42 4.61 -16.47
N LEU A 339 -8.55 4.06 -17.33
CA LEU A 339 -8.83 2.88 -18.15
C LEU A 339 -8.54 1.56 -17.41
N ARG A 340 -7.64 1.58 -16.42
CA ARG A 340 -7.29 0.44 -15.54
C ARG A 340 -7.27 0.86 -14.07
N PRO A 341 -8.44 1.14 -13.47
CA PRO A 341 -8.50 1.51 -12.06
C PRO A 341 -8.38 0.28 -11.16
N ALA A 342 -7.53 0.34 -10.13
CA ALA A 342 -7.41 -0.69 -9.10
C ALA A 342 -8.41 -0.45 -7.93
N ARG A 343 -9.71 -0.36 -8.24
CA ARG A 343 -10.77 0.08 -7.30
C ARG A 343 -10.78 -0.71 -5.99
N ALA A 344 -10.70 -2.03 -6.07
CA ALA A 344 -10.70 -2.91 -4.91
C ALA A 344 -9.54 -2.60 -3.96
N LEU A 345 -8.35 -2.36 -4.51
CA LEU A 345 -7.15 -2.01 -3.75
C LEU A 345 -7.28 -0.64 -3.10
N GLN A 346 -7.79 0.36 -3.84
CA GLN A 346 -8.03 1.70 -3.29
C GLN A 346 -9.04 1.65 -2.14
N ALA A 347 -10.18 0.97 -2.33
CA ALA A 347 -11.22 0.84 -1.31
C ALA A 347 -10.69 0.10 -0.06
N PHE A 348 -9.86 -0.94 -0.26
CA PHE A 348 -9.19 -1.62 0.84
C PHE A 348 -8.29 -0.68 1.63
N CYS A 349 -7.50 0.16 0.94
CA CYS A 349 -6.63 1.15 1.59
C CYS A 349 -7.46 2.17 2.40
N GLU A 350 -8.52 2.73 1.80
CA GLU A 350 -9.39 3.70 2.47
C GLU A 350 -10.05 3.13 3.72
N ARG A 351 -10.61 1.92 3.66
CA ARG A 351 -11.23 1.26 4.82
C ARG A 351 -10.24 0.95 5.93
N ASN A 352 -8.99 0.74 5.55
CA ASN A 352 -7.91 0.59 6.50
C ASN A 352 -7.23 1.92 6.79
N GLY A 353 -7.72 3.10 6.40
CA GLY A 353 -7.04 4.37 6.72
C GLY A 353 -5.57 4.42 6.27
N ILE A 354 -5.26 3.77 5.14
CA ILE A 354 -3.96 3.78 4.47
C ILE A 354 -4.07 4.76 3.29
N GLN A 355 -3.12 5.67 3.14
CA GLN A 355 -3.13 6.57 1.98
C GLN A 355 -2.88 5.76 0.69
N PHE A 356 -3.70 5.98 -0.33
CA PHE A 356 -3.44 5.42 -1.66
C PHE A 356 -2.73 6.45 -2.53
N GLU A 357 -1.66 6.01 -3.20
CA GLU A 357 -0.95 6.80 -4.20
C GLU A 357 -1.01 6.13 -5.57
N SER A 358 -1.40 6.92 -6.56
CA SER A 358 -1.31 6.53 -7.96
C SER A 358 0.04 6.93 -8.57
N TYR A 359 0.70 5.95 -9.18
CA TYR A 359 1.75 6.21 -10.17
C TYR A 359 1.26 5.86 -11.57
N SER A 360 1.96 6.38 -12.60
CA SER A 360 1.57 6.22 -14.01
C SER A 360 0.15 6.69 -14.32
N THR A 361 -0.41 7.58 -13.49
CA THR A 361 -1.77 8.14 -13.58
C THR A 361 -2.08 8.70 -14.96
N LEU A 362 -1.08 9.28 -15.63
CA LEU A 362 -1.18 9.86 -16.97
C LEU A 362 -0.95 8.84 -18.11
N GLY A 363 -1.07 7.54 -17.85
CA GLY A 363 -0.89 6.49 -18.87
C GLY A 363 0.57 6.15 -19.19
N GLY A 364 1.51 6.43 -18.29
CA GLY A 364 2.95 6.24 -18.54
C GLY A 364 3.36 4.80 -18.92
N GLN A 365 2.58 3.80 -18.50
CA GLN A 365 2.85 2.38 -18.82
C GLN A 365 2.60 2.01 -20.27
N TYR A 366 1.88 2.83 -21.05
CA TYR A 366 1.64 2.55 -22.46
C TYR A 366 2.83 2.91 -23.36
N GLY A 367 3.82 3.67 -22.86
CA GLY A 367 4.96 4.12 -23.66
C GLY A 367 5.85 3.01 -24.23
N GLY A 368 5.81 1.81 -23.63
CA GLY A 368 6.53 0.62 -24.11
C GLY A 368 5.64 -0.37 -24.87
N ASP A 369 4.34 -0.09 -25.02
CA ASP A 369 3.40 -1.01 -25.65
C ASP A 369 3.42 -0.81 -27.18
N PRO A 370 3.89 -1.80 -27.96
CA PRO A 370 3.95 -1.67 -29.43
C PRO A 370 2.55 -1.57 -30.06
N THR A 371 1.50 -1.97 -29.35
CA THR A 371 0.12 -1.94 -29.84
C THR A 371 -0.49 -0.54 -29.84
N VAL A 372 0.03 0.38 -29.03
CA VAL A 372 -0.48 1.76 -28.95
C VAL A 372 0.21 2.73 -29.91
N GLN A 373 1.20 2.28 -30.69
CA GLN A 373 1.86 3.04 -31.77
C GLN A 373 2.27 4.48 -31.38
N GLY A 374 2.80 4.65 -30.16
CA GLY A 374 3.23 5.96 -29.65
C GLY A 374 2.10 6.88 -29.17
N LYS A 375 0.85 6.43 -29.21
CA LYS A 375 -0.29 7.15 -28.63
C LYS A 375 -0.39 6.91 -27.14
N ASN A 376 -0.88 7.92 -26.42
CA ASN A 376 -1.24 7.78 -25.02
C ASN A 376 -2.76 7.56 -24.92
N PRO A 377 -3.24 6.31 -24.75
CA PRO A 377 -4.68 6.03 -24.78
C PRO A 377 -5.45 6.70 -23.64
N VAL A 378 -4.79 7.10 -22.54
CA VAL A 378 -5.43 7.84 -21.45
C VAL A 378 -5.60 9.30 -21.85
N LEU A 379 -4.52 9.98 -22.28
CA LEU A 379 -4.57 11.42 -22.57
C LEU A 379 -5.27 11.74 -23.89
N GLU A 380 -5.37 10.77 -24.79
CA GLU A 380 -6.07 10.88 -26.08
C GLU A 380 -7.49 10.28 -26.05
N HIS A 381 -7.97 9.80 -24.90
CA HIS A 381 -9.31 9.23 -24.82
C HIS A 381 -10.37 10.29 -25.16
N PRO A 382 -11.33 10.04 -26.08
CA PRO A 382 -12.29 11.05 -26.53
C PRO A 382 -13.09 11.72 -25.39
N GLU A 383 -13.54 10.93 -24.41
CA GLU A 383 -14.26 11.45 -23.23
C GLU A 383 -13.37 12.37 -22.36
N ILE A 384 -12.08 12.04 -22.21
CA ILE A 384 -11.13 12.84 -21.42
C ILE A 384 -10.82 14.15 -22.15
N VAL A 385 -10.62 14.08 -23.47
CA VAL A 385 -10.40 15.27 -24.31
C VAL A 385 -11.62 16.18 -24.30
N ALA A 386 -12.83 15.63 -24.46
CA ALA A 386 -14.06 16.41 -24.41
C ALA A 386 -14.27 17.08 -23.04
N LEU A 387 -13.95 16.38 -21.93
CA LEU A 387 -13.97 16.98 -20.60
C LEU A 387 -12.92 18.08 -20.44
N ALA A 388 -11.73 17.90 -20.99
CA ALA A 388 -10.67 18.89 -20.97
C ALA A 388 -11.10 20.18 -21.69
N GLU A 389 -11.69 20.05 -22.88
CA GLU A 389 -12.26 21.18 -23.64
C GLU A 389 -13.39 21.88 -22.86
N LYS A 390 -14.36 21.11 -22.34
CA LYS A 390 -15.48 21.63 -21.53
C LYS A 390 -14.99 22.44 -20.32
N LYS A 391 -13.90 22.02 -19.70
CA LYS A 391 -13.32 22.66 -18.50
C LYS A 391 -12.26 23.71 -18.82
N GLN A 392 -11.88 23.89 -20.09
CA GLN A 392 -10.75 24.73 -20.51
C GLN A 392 -9.44 24.34 -19.79
N LYS A 393 -9.19 23.03 -19.70
CA LYS A 393 -8.01 22.41 -19.08
C LYS A 393 -7.35 21.46 -20.07
N THR A 394 -6.20 20.91 -19.69
CA THR A 394 -5.54 19.85 -20.46
C THR A 394 -6.05 18.46 -20.04
N PRO A 395 -5.97 17.43 -20.91
CA PRO A 395 -6.28 16.05 -20.53
C PRO A 395 -5.52 15.58 -19.28
N ALA A 396 -4.25 15.97 -19.15
CA ALA A 396 -3.45 15.64 -17.97
C ALA A 396 -4.02 16.25 -16.69
N GLN A 397 -4.50 17.50 -16.75
CA GLN A 397 -5.13 18.14 -15.60
C GLN A 397 -6.43 17.44 -15.19
N ILE A 398 -7.27 17.04 -16.16
CA ILE A 398 -8.49 16.27 -15.89
C ILE A 398 -8.16 14.97 -15.14
N VAL A 399 -7.19 14.20 -15.64
CA VAL A 399 -6.82 12.91 -15.06
C VAL A 399 -6.19 13.06 -13.67
N LEU A 400 -5.31 14.05 -13.46
CA LEU A 400 -4.75 14.31 -12.14
C LEU A 400 -5.81 14.80 -11.15
N ARG A 401 -6.71 15.69 -11.59
CA ARG A 401 -7.81 16.17 -10.74
C ARG A 401 -8.71 15.01 -10.32
N TRP A 402 -9.04 14.12 -11.25
CA TRP A 402 -9.81 12.92 -10.96
C TRP A 402 -9.16 12.06 -9.87
N ALA A 403 -7.89 11.71 -10.01
CA ALA A 403 -7.18 10.91 -9.01
C ALA A 403 -7.16 11.62 -7.63
N LEU A 404 -6.94 12.93 -7.62
CA LEU A 404 -6.96 13.72 -6.39
C LEU A 404 -8.38 13.79 -5.76
N GLN A 405 -9.45 13.90 -6.55
CA GLN A 405 -10.85 13.90 -6.06
C GLN A 405 -11.29 12.50 -5.60
N LEU A 406 -10.66 11.45 -6.08
CA LEU A 406 -10.75 10.11 -5.49
C LEU A 406 -10.04 10.01 -4.13
N GLY A 407 -9.37 11.07 -3.68
CA GLY A 407 -8.61 11.11 -2.43
C GLY A 407 -7.23 10.48 -2.51
N GLN A 408 -6.73 10.21 -3.72
CA GLN A 408 -5.40 9.67 -3.95
C GLN A 408 -4.34 10.77 -3.87
N THR A 409 -3.07 10.38 -3.76
CA THR A 409 -1.94 11.25 -4.11
C THR A 409 -1.33 10.82 -5.44
N VAL A 410 -0.65 11.73 -6.12
CA VAL A 410 -0.15 11.51 -7.49
C VAL A 410 1.28 11.98 -7.65
N VAL A 411 2.06 11.29 -8.48
CA VAL A 411 3.48 11.60 -8.73
C VAL A 411 3.81 11.65 -10.24
N PRO A 412 3.16 12.53 -11.02
CA PRO A 412 3.44 12.64 -12.45
C PRO A 412 4.90 13.01 -12.71
N ARG A 413 5.44 12.50 -13.82
CA ARG A 413 6.82 12.76 -14.28
C ARG A 413 6.79 13.47 -15.63
N THR A 414 7.56 14.55 -15.73
CA THR A 414 7.76 15.28 -17.00
C THR A 414 9.16 15.90 -17.05
N THR A 415 9.71 16.05 -18.24
CA THR A 415 10.93 16.83 -18.51
C THR A 415 10.62 18.25 -18.97
N ARG A 416 9.36 18.55 -19.28
CA ARG A 416 8.90 19.84 -19.82
C ARG A 416 8.36 20.74 -18.71
N VAL A 417 8.91 21.96 -18.59
CA VAL A 417 8.51 22.94 -17.57
C VAL A 417 7.04 23.36 -17.71
N GLY A 418 6.55 23.52 -18.94
CA GLY A 418 5.13 23.83 -19.18
C GLY A 418 4.20 22.79 -18.54
N HIS A 419 4.49 21.50 -18.72
CA HIS A 419 3.74 20.41 -18.09
C HIS A 419 3.87 20.39 -16.57
N MET A 420 5.03 20.79 -15.99
CA MET A 420 5.16 20.91 -14.54
C MET A 420 4.18 21.95 -14.00
N ARG A 421 4.09 23.11 -14.66
CA ARG A 421 3.16 24.19 -14.28
C ARG A 421 1.71 23.77 -14.48
N GLU A 422 1.39 23.12 -15.59
CA GLU A 422 0.04 22.58 -15.85
C GLU A 422 -0.38 21.58 -14.78
N ASN A 423 0.49 20.63 -14.43
CA ASN A 423 0.24 19.64 -13.39
C ASN A 423 0.05 20.31 -12.01
N ALA A 424 0.84 21.35 -11.69
CA ALA A 424 0.70 22.11 -10.44
C ALA A 424 -0.60 22.92 -10.39
N ALA A 425 -1.12 23.36 -11.53
CA ALA A 425 -2.38 24.08 -11.65
C ALA A 425 -3.63 23.17 -11.58
N THR A 426 -3.51 21.92 -11.11
CA THR A 426 -4.65 21.00 -10.96
C THR A 426 -5.54 21.29 -9.74
N PHE A 427 -5.13 22.24 -8.89
CA PHE A 427 -5.88 22.62 -7.70
C PHE A 427 -6.89 23.75 -7.93
N ASP A 428 -6.92 24.37 -9.11
CA ASP A 428 -7.70 25.60 -9.40
C ASP A 428 -9.10 25.36 -10.00
N PHE A 429 -9.51 24.10 -10.14
CA PHE A 429 -10.82 23.72 -10.71
C PHE A 429 -11.33 22.41 -10.10
N ASP A 430 -12.62 22.14 -10.25
CA ASP A 430 -13.27 20.89 -9.82
C ASP A 430 -13.88 20.12 -11.00
N LEU A 431 -13.82 18.80 -10.89
CA LEU A 431 -14.69 17.88 -11.63
C LEU A 431 -15.98 17.72 -10.85
N THR A 432 -17.12 17.86 -11.52
CA THR A 432 -18.42 17.57 -10.92
C THR A 432 -18.58 16.05 -10.73
N ASP A 433 -19.55 15.63 -9.93
CA ASP A 433 -19.88 14.21 -9.77
C ASP A 433 -20.16 13.55 -11.14
N ASP A 434 -20.82 14.24 -12.06
CA ASP A 434 -21.06 13.74 -13.43
C ASP A 434 -19.77 13.58 -14.23
N ASP A 435 -18.85 14.55 -14.15
CA ASP A 435 -17.54 14.44 -14.82
C ASP A 435 -16.73 13.27 -14.23
N MET A 436 -16.76 13.10 -12.89
CA MET A 436 -16.13 11.98 -12.20
C MET A 436 -16.75 10.63 -12.62
N ASN A 437 -18.07 10.58 -12.75
CA ASN A 437 -18.81 9.39 -13.17
C ASN A 437 -18.46 8.97 -14.61
N VAL A 438 -18.28 9.93 -15.53
CA VAL A 438 -17.77 9.66 -16.88
C VAL A 438 -16.42 8.97 -16.81
N LEU A 439 -15.46 9.53 -16.04
CA LEU A 439 -14.11 8.98 -15.92
C LEU A 439 -14.09 7.59 -15.26
N GLU A 440 -14.93 7.36 -14.25
CA GLU A 440 -15.09 6.03 -13.66
C GLU A 440 -15.71 5.03 -14.67
N SER A 441 -16.57 5.46 -15.59
CA SER A 441 -17.16 4.55 -16.57
C SER A 441 -16.18 4.03 -17.64
N LEU A 442 -14.98 4.63 -17.75
CA LEU A 442 -14.00 4.27 -18.79
C LEU A 442 -13.30 2.93 -18.55
N ALA A 443 -13.40 2.40 -17.32
CA ALA A 443 -12.83 1.13 -16.95
C ALA A 443 -13.35 0.00 -17.87
N GLY A 444 -12.46 -0.69 -18.59
CA GLY A 444 -12.84 -1.80 -19.47
C GLY A 444 -13.24 -1.42 -20.90
N GLY A 445 -13.06 -0.16 -21.32
CA GLY A 445 -13.34 0.33 -22.68
C GLY A 445 -12.37 -0.15 -23.78
N GLY A 446 -11.29 -0.84 -23.43
CA GLY A 446 -10.39 -1.48 -24.40
C GLY A 446 -11.00 -2.78 -24.93
N ARG A 447 -11.69 -2.74 -26.08
CA ARG A 447 -11.88 -3.94 -26.92
C ARG A 447 -10.50 -4.37 -27.44
N GLY A 448 -9.78 -5.12 -26.62
CA GLY A 448 -8.42 -5.58 -26.91
C GLY A 448 -7.82 -6.28 -25.69
N THR A 449 -8.02 -7.59 -25.64
CA THR A 449 -7.47 -8.56 -24.67
C THR A 449 -8.07 -8.56 -23.27
N ALA A 450 -8.86 -9.61 -23.01
CA ALA A 450 -9.02 -10.15 -21.68
C ALA A 450 -7.63 -10.57 -21.19
N ILE A 451 -7.04 -9.78 -20.28
CA ILE A 451 -5.93 -10.25 -19.46
C ILE A 451 -6.54 -10.83 -18.20
N ASN A 452 -6.29 -12.13 -18.04
CA ASN A 452 -6.76 -13.01 -16.99
C ASN A 452 -6.75 -12.32 -15.60
N THR A 453 -7.92 -12.22 -14.95
CA THR A 453 -8.06 -11.70 -13.58
C THR A 453 -7.54 -12.67 -12.50
N ASN A 454 -6.61 -13.55 -12.86
CA ASN A 454 -6.00 -14.55 -11.98
C ASN A 454 -4.48 -14.68 -12.18
N THR A 455 -3.85 -13.73 -12.86
CA THR A 455 -2.38 -13.65 -12.94
C THR A 455 -1.94 -12.22 -12.67
N ASP A 456 -1.61 -11.97 -11.40
CA ASP A 456 -0.55 -11.03 -11.00
C ASP A 456 0.81 -11.51 -11.58
N THR A 457 0.88 -11.74 -12.90
CA THR A 457 2.17 -11.80 -13.57
C THR A 457 2.55 -10.36 -13.82
N ALA A 458 3.38 -9.87 -12.91
CA ALA A 458 4.38 -8.87 -13.22
C ALA A 458 5.05 -9.18 -14.57
N GLY A 459 4.51 -8.58 -15.61
CA GLY A 459 4.92 -8.78 -16.99
C GLY A 459 5.51 -7.49 -17.51
N SER A 460 6.79 -7.58 -17.89
CA SER A 460 7.53 -6.64 -18.72
C SER A 460 7.54 -5.19 -18.25
N GLY A 461 8.54 -4.86 -17.42
CA GLY A 461 9.13 -3.53 -17.44
C GLY A 461 9.79 -3.33 -18.80
N VAL A 462 9.02 -2.91 -19.80
CA VAL A 462 9.59 -2.47 -21.07
C VAL A 462 10.34 -1.19 -20.77
N ALA A 463 11.65 -1.22 -21.00
CA ALA A 463 12.50 -0.05 -20.96
C ALA A 463 11.84 1.07 -21.79
N VAL A 464 11.46 2.16 -21.12
CA VAL A 464 11.03 3.38 -21.79
C VAL A 464 12.28 3.92 -22.49
N ASP A 465 12.40 3.64 -23.78
CA ASP A 465 13.36 4.33 -24.64
C ASP A 465 13.09 5.83 -24.52
N GLY A 466 14.13 6.60 -24.23
CA GLY A 466 14.09 8.04 -23.96
C GLY A 466 13.79 8.89 -25.19
N ARG A 467 12.93 8.39 -26.08
CA ARG A 467 12.55 8.96 -27.36
C ARG A 467 11.02 8.96 -27.45
N ASN A 468 10.38 9.89 -26.74
CA ASN A 468 9.16 10.58 -27.17
C ASN A 468 8.89 11.74 -26.20
N GLU A 469 8.59 12.89 -26.78
CA GLU A 469 8.82 14.27 -26.30
C GLU A 469 7.87 14.79 -25.19
#